data_AF-J9GG94-F1
#
_entry.id   AF-J9GG94-F1
#
_cell.length_a   1.000
_cell.length_b   1.000
_cell.length_c   1.000
_cell.angle_alpha   90.00
_cell.angle_beta   90.00
_cell.angle_gamma   90.00
#
_symmetry.space_group_name_H-M   'P 1'
#
loop_
_entity.id
_entity.type
_entity.pdbx_description
1 polymer ?
#
loop_
_entity_poly.entity_id
_entity_poly.type
_entity_poly.pdbx_seq_one_letter_code
_entity_poly.pdbx_strand_id
1 'polypeptide(L)'
;MKYISLLILCLCWLGCTLPAAAQTAPCTGEAYTTNATFFRASATGQSSDVTASKKKALSAARNALSGQIQTKANQALSSQSQFGEAERNAFRNLIQRTTLQEGAHLKVICEDSQQKGGRFHTQLVVELSKAQVLNTLQQQIQADATLKGKFQADKFKAAF
;
A
#
# COMPACT_ATOMS: atom_id res chain seq x y z
N MET A 1 -65.53 -45.27 -3.37
CA MET A 1 -64.59 -46.16 -4.07
C MET A 1 -63.87 -45.37 -5.15
N LYS A 2 -62.56 -45.66 -5.33
CA LYS A 2 -61.71 -45.44 -6.51
C LYS A 2 -60.66 -44.29 -6.47
N TYR A 3 -59.47 -44.70 -5.99
CA TYR A 3 -58.08 -44.44 -6.46
C TYR A 3 -57.50 -43.02 -6.29
N ILE A 4 -56.58 -42.78 -5.36
CA ILE A 4 -55.12 -43.03 -5.46
C ILE A 4 -54.56 -42.57 -6.81
N SER A 5 -53.93 -41.39 -6.85
CA SER A 5 -52.96 -41.05 -7.88
C SER A 5 -52.02 -39.92 -7.42
N LEU A 6 -50.75 -40.30 -7.28
CA LEU A 6 -49.51 -39.48 -7.28
C LEU A 6 -49.25 -38.48 -6.13
N LEU A 7 -48.72 -39.04 -5.05
CA LEU A 7 -47.49 -38.53 -4.43
C LEU A 7 -46.33 -38.60 -5.45
N ILE A 8 -45.58 -37.51 -5.59
CA ILE A 8 -44.16 -37.33 -6.01
C ILE A 8 -44.07 -36.00 -6.79
N LEU A 9 -43.58 -34.95 -6.14
CA LEU A 9 -42.28 -34.34 -6.47
C LEU A 9 -41.96 -33.27 -5.42
N CYS A 10 -41.21 -33.70 -4.42
CA CYS A 10 -40.24 -32.86 -3.73
C CYS A 10 -39.38 -32.17 -4.80
N LEU A 11 -39.12 -30.86 -4.68
CA LEU A 11 -37.78 -30.26 -4.80
C LEU A 11 -37.84 -28.74 -5.07
N CYS A 12 -37.11 -28.01 -4.22
CA CYS A 12 -36.47 -26.72 -4.50
C CYS A 12 -37.33 -25.44 -4.48
N TRP A 13 -38.08 -25.22 -3.40
CA TRP A 13 -38.48 -23.87 -2.97
C TRP A 13 -37.73 -23.39 -1.72
N LEU A 14 -36.55 -23.95 -1.45
CA LEU A 14 -35.53 -23.22 -0.72
C LEU A 14 -34.65 -22.55 -1.75
N GLY A 15 -34.88 -21.25 -1.95
CA GLY A 15 -33.90 -20.36 -2.57
C GLY A 15 -32.63 -20.44 -1.75
N CYS A 16 -31.76 -21.38 -2.09
CA CYS A 16 -30.39 -21.42 -1.63
C CYS A 16 -29.73 -20.20 -2.28
N THR A 17 -29.75 -19.08 -1.57
CA THR A 17 -28.84 -17.97 -1.85
C THR A 17 -27.45 -18.52 -1.61
N LEU A 18 -26.86 -19.10 -2.66
CA LEU A 18 -25.43 -19.36 -2.70
C LEU A 18 -24.78 -18.04 -2.31
N PRO A 19 -23.98 -17.96 -1.23
CA PRO A 19 -23.12 -16.81 -1.05
C PRO A 19 -22.28 -16.76 -2.31
N ALA A 20 -22.43 -15.68 -3.09
CA ALA A 20 -21.54 -15.40 -4.20
C ALA A 20 -20.13 -15.53 -3.60
N ALA A 21 -19.40 -16.58 -4.00
CA ALA A 21 -18.03 -16.76 -3.56
C ALA A 21 -17.35 -15.44 -3.87
N ALA A 22 -16.94 -14.71 -2.83
CA ALA A 22 -16.24 -13.46 -3.00
C ALA A 22 -14.99 -13.83 -3.80
N GLN A 23 -15.01 -13.55 -5.10
CA GLN A 23 -13.88 -13.79 -5.97
C GLN A 23 -12.79 -12.87 -5.41
N THR A 24 -11.92 -13.41 -4.56
CA THR A 24 -10.87 -12.63 -3.92
C THR A 24 -10.05 -12.06 -5.06
N ALA A 25 -10.14 -10.74 -5.26
CA ALA A 25 -9.34 -10.09 -6.27
C ALA A 25 -7.87 -10.45 -6.01
N PRO A 26 -7.10 -10.79 -7.04
CA PRO A 26 -5.71 -11.16 -6.86
C PRO A 26 -4.97 -10.03 -6.13
N CYS A 27 -3.97 -10.37 -5.30
CA CYS A 27 -3.25 -9.37 -4.51
C CYS A 27 -4.12 -8.57 -3.51
N THR A 28 -5.18 -9.17 -2.95
CA THR A 28 -6.00 -8.57 -1.87
C THR A 28 -6.01 -9.42 -0.60
N GLY A 29 -6.33 -8.79 0.54
CA GLY A 29 -6.29 -9.42 1.87
C GLY A 29 -5.18 -8.86 2.78
N GLU A 30 -5.20 -9.26 4.04
CA GLU A 30 -4.30 -8.76 5.09
C GLU A 30 -2.81 -8.98 4.79
N ALA A 31 -2.49 -10.03 4.02
CA ALA A 31 -1.14 -10.31 3.56
C ALA A 31 -0.55 -9.19 2.68
N TYR A 32 -1.39 -8.31 2.11
CA TYR A 32 -0.97 -7.23 1.21
C TYR A 32 -1.18 -5.83 1.78
N THR A 33 -1.65 -5.72 3.03
CA THR A 33 -1.83 -4.44 3.73
C THR A 33 -0.60 -4.07 4.55
N THR A 34 -0.39 -2.75 4.76
CA THR A 34 0.65 -2.23 5.67
C THR A 34 0.50 -2.86 7.05
N ASN A 35 1.63 -3.27 7.65
CA ASN A 35 1.65 -3.94 8.94
C ASN A 35 2.76 -3.35 9.84
N ALA A 36 3.13 -4.03 10.92
CA ALA A 36 4.14 -3.55 11.86
C ALA A 36 5.55 -3.38 11.24
N THR A 37 5.89 -4.14 10.20
CA THR A 37 7.25 -4.22 9.65
C THR A 37 7.39 -3.60 8.27
N PHE A 38 6.33 -3.58 7.47
CA PHE A 38 6.35 -3.11 6.09
C PHE A 38 5.28 -2.05 5.83
N PHE A 39 5.66 -1.02 5.08
CA PHE A 39 4.71 -0.23 4.31
C PHE A 39 4.33 -1.04 3.07
N ARG A 40 3.04 -1.09 2.75
CA ARG A 40 2.54 -1.74 1.53
C ARG A 40 1.52 -0.86 0.82
N ALA A 41 1.57 -0.90 -0.49
CA ALA A 41 0.61 -0.20 -1.33
C ALA A 41 0.24 -1.08 -2.51
N SER A 42 -1.06 -1.18 -2.76
CA SER A 42 -1.58 -1.79 -3.98
C SER A 42 -2.03 -0.72 -4.96
N ALA A 43 -1.85 -0.98 -6.25
CA ALA A 43 -2.46 -0.18 -7.29
C ALA A 43 -2.73 -1.02 -8.54
N THR A 44 -3.55 -0.47 -9.42
CA THR A 44 -3.91 -1.07 -10.70
C THR A 44 -3.49 -0.13 -11.84
N GLY A 45 -3.07 -0.71 -12.96
CA GLY A 45 -2.75 0.00 -14.19
C GLY A 45 -3.37 -0.70 -15.40
N GLN A 46 -3.83 0.08 -16.37
CA GLN A 46 -4.49 -0.45 -17.56
C GLN A 46 -3.84 0.05 -18.85
N SER A 47 -3.65 -0.87 -19.81
CA SER A 47 -3.11 -0.58 -21.14
C SER A 47 -3.45 -1.69 -22.15
N SER A 48 -3.38 -1.39 -23.45
CA SER A 48 -3.40 -2.42 -24.50
C SER A 48 -2.09 -3.23 -24.54
N ASP A 49 -1.00 -2.66 -24.04
CA ASP A 49 0.30 -3.33 -23.87
C ASP A 49 0.50 -3.75 -22.41
N VAL A 50 0.84 -5.03 -22.19
CA VAL A 50 0.99 -5.58 -20.84
C VAL A 50 2.11 -4.88 -20.07
N THR A 51 3.23 -4.54 -20.73
CA THR A 51 4.37 -3.87 -20.08
C THR A 51 4.00 -2.47 -19.61
N ALA A 52 3.29 -1.71 -20.42
CA ALA A 52 2.78 -0.39 -20.08
C ALA A 52 1.74 -0.46 -18.94
N SER A 53 0.90 -1.50 -18.91
CA SER A 53 -0.06 -1.70 -17.80
C SER A 53 0.68 -1.92 -16.47
N LYS A 54 1.73 -2.75 -16.47
CA LYS A 54 2.61 -3.01 -15.31
C LYS A 54 3.30 -1.73 -14.83
N LYS A 55 3.92 -0.98 -15.75
CA LYS A 55 4.60 0.29 -15.43
C LYS A 55 3.66 1.30 -14.79
N LYS A 56 2.42 1.43 -15.29
CA LYS A 56 1.40 2.30 -14.70
C LYS A 56 1.02 1.86 -13.28
N ALA A 57 0.74 0.57 -13.09
CA ALA A 57 0.42 0.02 -11.78
C ALA A 57 1.56 0.25 -10.78
N LEU A 58 2.81 0.06 -11.23
CA LEU A 58 4.00 0.22 -10.40
C LEU A 58 4.21 1.67 -9.98
N SER A 59 4.05 2.61 -10.91
CA SER A 59 4.13 4.04 -10.64
C SER A 59 3.04 4.49 -9.66
N ALA A 60 1.81 4.03 -9.84
CA ALA A 60 0.71 4.36 -8.93
C ALA A 60 0.94 3.78 -7.52
N ALA A 61 1.38 2.52 -7.41
CA ALA A 61 1.66 1.88 -6.13
C ALA A 61 2.84 2.57 -5.42
N ARG A 62 3.88 2.96 -6.16
CA ARG A 62 4.98 3.81 -5.70
C ARG A 62 4.48 5.10 -5.07
N ASN A 63 3.65 5.86 -5.79
CA ASN A 63 3.13 7.13 -5.30
C ASN A 63 2.26 6.96 -4.05
N ALA A 64 1.44 5.92 -4.00
CA ALA A 64 0.63 5.61 -2.82
C ALA A 64 1.52 5.23 -1.61
N LEU A 65 2.56 4.42 -1.81
CA LEU A 65 3.52 4.07 -0.76
C LEU A 65 4.26 5.32 -0.24
N SER A 66 4.68 6.17 -1.18
CA SER A 66 5.33 7.45 -0.89
C SER A 66 4.47 8.36 -0.01
N GLY A 67 3.18 8.50 -0.34
CA GLY A 67 2.24 9.28 0.47
C GLY A 67 2.06 8.71 1.89
N GLN A 68 2.06 7.38 2.04
CA GLN A 68 2.00 6.75 3.36
C GLN A 68 3.25 7.07 4.21
N ILE A 69 4.44 6.95 3.62
CA ILE A 69 5.71 7.26 4.30
C ILE A 69 5.75 8.73 4.72
N GLN A 70 5.41 9.65 3.80
CA GLN A 70 5.34 11.08 4.07
C GLN A 70 4.39 11.40 5.21
N THR A 71 3.19 10.83 5.20
CA THR A 71 2.20 11.02 6.26
C THR A 71 2.75 10.54 7.60
N LYS A 72 3.31 9.33 7.65
CA LYS A 72 3.82 8.75 8.88
C LYS A 72 5.01 9.53 9.44
N ALA A 73 5.89 9.99 8.57
CA ALA A 73 7.05 10.76 8.98
C ALA A 73 6.68 12.20 9.43
N ASN A 74 5.69 12.83 8.79
CA ASN A 74 5.14 14.11 9.25
C ASN A 74 4.40 13.97 10.59
N GLN A 75 3.77 12.82 10.87
CA GLN A 75 3.22 12.55 12.19
C GLN A 75 4.34 12.42 13.24
N ALA A 76 5.42 11.72 12.91
CA ALA A 76 6.59 11.59 13.79
C ALA A 76 7.31 12.94 14.03
N LEU A 77 7.28 13.86 13.05
CA LEU A 77 7.80 15.22 13.18
C LEU A 77 7.14 16.00 14.32
N SER A 78 5.87 15.73 14.65
CA SER A 78 5.18 16.37 15.79
C SER A 78 5.85 16.06 17.14
N SER A 79 6.63 14.98 17.23
CA SER A 79 7.42 14.66 18.42
C SER A 79 8.66 15.56 18.59
N GLN A 80 9.04 16.31 17.55
CA GLN A 80 10.23 17.16 17.52
C GLN A 80 9.88 18.57 18.02
N SER A 81 9.76 18.71 19.34
CA SER A 81 9.33 19.97 19.97
C SER A 81 10.32 21.13 19.76
N GLN A 82 11.58 20.84 19.45
CA GLN A 82 12.61 21.85 19.18
C GLN A 82 12.58 22.39 17.75
N PHE A 83 11.82 21.77 16.84
CA PHE A 83 11.76 22.19 15.45
C PHE A 83 10.80 23.39 15.29
N GLY A 84 11.35 24.51 14.83
CA GLY A 84 10.59 25.66 14.36
C GLY A 84 10.18 25.49 12.90
N GLU A 85 9.65 26.55 12.29
CA GLU A 85 9.14 26.48 10.92
C GLU A 85 10.24 26.20 9.89
N ALA A 86 11.45 26.75 10.09
CA ALA A 86 12.59 26.48 9.23
C ALA A 86 12.97 24.99 9.20
N GLU A 87 13.06 24.35 10.38
CA GLU A 87 13.35 22.92 10.47
C GLU A 87 12.21 22.07 9.91
N ARG A 88 10.95 22.46 10.14
CA ARG A 88 9.78 21.75 9.57
C ARG A 88 9.77 21.82 8.05
N ASN A 89 10.11 22.97 7.46
CA ASN A 89 10.26 23.15 6.03
C ASN A 89 11.39 22.28 5.47
N ALA A 90 12.59 22.34 6.08
CA ALA A 90 13.73 21.53 5.67
C ALA A 90 13.43 20.02 5.76
N PHE A 91 12.76 19.59 6.83
CA PHE A 91 12.32 18.21 7.00
C PHE A 91 11.33 17.76 5.92
N ARG A 92 10.30 18.57 5.60
CA ARG A 92 9.33 18.24 4.53
C ARG A 92 10.03 18.05 3.17
N ASN A 93 11.00 18.91 2.85
CA ASN A 93 11.82 18.78 1.64
C ASN A 93 12.71 17.54 1.66
N LEU A 94 13.33 17.23 2.80
CA LEU A 94 14.14 16.03 2.98
C LEU A 94 13.31 14.78 2.73
N ILE A 95 12.16 14.66 3.37
CA ILE A 95 11.27 13.49 3.26
C ILE A 95 10.78 13.30 1.83
N GLN A 96 10.44 14.38 1.12
CA GLN A 96 10.11 14.29 -0.31
C GLN A 96 11.23 13.63 -1.11
N ARG A 97 12.49 13.99 -0.86
CA ARG A 97 13.66 13.39 -1.54
C ARG A 97 13.91 11.95 -1.09
N THR A 98 13.88 11.67 0.21
CA THR A 98 14.09 10.31 0.74
C THR A 98 13.07 9.35 0.15
N THR A 99 11.82 9.76 0.09
CA THR A 99 10.73 8.94 -0.42
C THR A 99 10.91 8.59 -1.89
N LEU A 100 11.41 9.54 -2.70
CA LEU A 100 11.75 9.28 -4.11
C LEU A 100 12.92 8.30 -4.23
N GLN A 101 13.94 8.42 -3.40
CA GLN A 101 15.11 7.53 -3.37
C GLN A 101 14.71 6.10 -2.95
N GLU A 102 13.96 5.96 -1.87
CA GLU A 102 13.47 4.69 -1.34
C GLU A 102 12.50 3.99 -2.31
N GLY A 103 11.81 4.75 -3.16
CA GLY A 103 11.02 4.22 -4.27
C GLY A 103 11.81 3.35 -5.27
N ALA A 104 13.15 3.46 -5.28
CA ALA A 104 14.01 2.57 -6.07
C ALA A 104 14.24 1.20 -5.40
N HIS A 105 14.09 1.11 -4.08
CA HIS A 105 14.39 -0.09 -3.28
C HIS A 105 13.15 -0.92 -2.93
N LEU A 106 11.98 -0.51 -3.39
CA LEU A 106 10.75 -1.29 -3.15
C LEU A 106 10.78 -2.65 -3.84
N LYS A 107 10.04 -3.57 -3.24
CA LYS A 107 9.88 -4.93 -3.72
C LYS A 107 8.44 -5.14 -4.18
N VAL A 108 8.24 -5.72 -5.36
CA VAL A 108 6.93 -6.20 -5.78
C VAL A 108 6.69 -7.55 -5.10
N ILE A 109 5.61 -7.67 -4.33
CA ILE A 109 5.26 -8.90 -3.58
C ILE A 109 4.07 -9.65 -4.17
N CYS A 110 3.32 -9.00 -5.05
CA CYS A 110 2.26 -9.62 -5.83
C CYS A 110 2.09 -8.83 -7.11
N GLU A 111 1.86 -9.54 -8.21
CA GLU A 111 1.54 -8.99 -9.51
C GLU A 111 0.57 -9.94 -10.20
N ASP A 112 -0.55 -9.42 -10.68
CA ASP A 112 -1.52 -10.15 -11.48
C ASP A 112 -1.92 -9.30 -12.68
N SER A 113 -1.73 -9.84 -13.89
CA SER A 113 -2.08 -9.19 -15.14
C SER A 113 -3.18 -9.99 -15.84
N GLN A 114 -4.37 -9.41 -15.90
CA GLN A 114 -5.52 -10.03 -16.59
C GLN A 114 -5.92 -9.22 -17.81
N GLN A 115 -6.21 -9.91 -18.91
CA GLN A 115 -6.81 -9.28 -20.08
C GLN A 115 -8.33 -9.21 -19.90
N LYS A 116 -8.90 -8.00 -19.97
CA LYS A 116 -10.35 -7.75 -19.90
C LYS A 116 -10.72 -6.75 -20.99
N GLY A 117 -11.63 -7.12 -21.88
CA GLY A 117 -12.08 -6.27 -22.97
C GLY A 117 -10.95 -5.78 -23.88
N GLY A 118 -10.02 -6.67 -24.26
CA GLY A 118 -8.90 -6.33 -25.14
C GLY A 118 -7.80 -5.48 -24.51
N ARG A 119 -7.84 -5.23 -23.19
CA ARG A 119 -6.84 -4.45 -22.45
C ARG A 119 -6.33 -5.22 -21.25
N PHE A 120 -5.03 -5.11 -20.98
CA PHE A 120 -4.42 -5.63 -19.77
C PHE A 120 -4.76 -4.72 -18.59
N HIS A 121 -5.22 -5.35 -17.51
CA HIS A 121 -5.39 -4.78 -16.19
C HIS A 121 -4.37 -5.46 -15.30
N THR A 122 -3.37 -4.72 -14.87
CA THR A 122 -2.35 -5.24 -13.94
C THR A 122 -2.62 -4.66 -12.57
N GLN A 123 -2.87 -5.53 -11.59
CA GLN A 123 -2.83 -5.21 -10.18
C GLN A 123 -1.48 -5.64 -9.62
N LEU A 124 -0.89 -4.82 -8.76
CA LEU A 124 0.30 -5.20 -8.03
C LEU A 124 0.30 -4.65 -6.62
N VAL A 125 1.18 -5.21 -5.80
CA VAL A 125 1.45 -4.75 -4.44
C VAL A 125 2.95 -4.60 -4.29
N VAL A 126 3.35 -3.42 -3.82
CA VAL A 126 4.74 -3.13 -3.45
C VAL A 126 4.88 -3.08 -1.93
N GLU A 127 6.06 -3.46 -1.44
CA GLU A 127 6.43 -3.30 -0.04
C GLU A 127 7.78 -2.60 0.12
N LEU A 128 7.93 -1.94 1.27
CA LEU A 128 9.19 -1.37 1.73
C LEU A 128 9.30 -1.51 3.25
N SER A 129 10.49 -1.84 3.74
CA SER A 129 10.72 -2.03 5.19
C SER A 129 10.64 -0.71 5.94
N LYS A 130 9.82 -0.68 7.00
CA LYS A 130 9.72 0.48 7.90
C LYS A 130 11.06 0.79 8.56
N ALA A 131 11.84 -0.24 8.92
CA ALA A 131 13.14 -0.08 9.55
C ALA A 131 14.17 0.54 8.58
N GLN A 132 14.16 0.12 7.31
CA GLN A 132 15.04 0.71 6.30
C GLN A 132 14.71 2.19 6.08
N VAL A 133 13.42 2.52 5.88
CA VAL A 133 12.96 3.90 5.72
C VAL A 133 13.34 4.77 6.91
N LEU A 134 13.10 4.28 8.13
CA LEU A 134 13.42 5.01 9.35
C LEU A 134 14.94 5.29 9.45
N ASN A 135 15.77 4.28 9.18
CA ASN A 135 17.22 4.42 9.21
C ASN A 135 17.69 5.45 8.18
N THR A 136 17.20 5.39 6.93
CA THR A 136 17.55 6.35 5.88
C THR A 136 17.13 7.77 6.29
N LEU A 137 15.91 7.95 6.81
CA LEU A 137 15.43 9.25 7.29
C LEU A 137 16.33 9.80 8.41
N GLN A 138 16.65 9.00 9.42
CA GLN A 138 17.51 9.43 10.52
C GLN A 138 18.91 9.85 10.03
N GLN A 139 19.52 9.05 9.14
CA GLN A 139 20.81 9.37 8.54
C GLN A 139 20.77 10.69 7.77
N GLN A 140 19.75 10.89 6.92
CA GLN A 140 19.63 12.11 6.15
C GLN A 140 19.37 13.33 7.04
N ILE A 141 18.56 13.19 8.09
CA ILE A 141 18.28 14.28 9.04
C ILE A 141 19.55 14.66 9.81
N GLN A 142 20.35 13.68 10.25
CA GLN A 142 21.61 13.92 10.94
C GLN A 142 22.69 14.52 10.03
N ALA A 143 22.61 14.28 8.73
CA ALA A 143 23.48 14.92 7.74
C ALA A 143 23.05 16.37 7.40
N ASP A 144 21.79 16.74 7.65
CA ASP A 144 21.26 18.07 7.33
C ASP A 144 21.71 19.10 8.38
N ALA A 145 22.36 20.17 7.93
CA ALA A 145 22.90 21.21 8.81
C ALA A 145 21.83 21.97 9.60
N THR A 146 20.62 22.07 9.07
CA THR A 146 19.48 22.77 9.68
C THR A 146 18.82 21.90 10.76
N LEU A 147 18.76 20.59 10.52
CA LEU A 147 18.00 19.67 11.38
C LEU A 147 18.85 19.04 12.49
N LYS A 148 20.11 18.68 12.19
CA LYS A 148 20.95 17.83 13.04
C LYS A 148 21.09 18.33 14.49
N GLY A 149 21.20 19.64 14.68
CA GLY A 149 21.44 20.23 16.01
C GLY A 149 20.24 20.17 16.96
N LYS A 150 19.03 19.97 16.42
CA LYS A 150 17.77 19.97 17.19
C LYS A 150 17.05 18.62 17.13
N PHE A 151 17.58 17.68 16.35
CA PHE A 151 16.91 16.41 16.07
C PHE A 151 17.01 15.45 17.26
N GLN A 152 15.86 15.00 17.75
CA GLN A 152 15.73 14.05 18.84
C GLN A 152 15.39 12.67 18.25
N ALA A 153 16.44 11.90 17.93
CA ALA A 153 16.33 10.64 17.19
C ALA A 153 15.44 9.60 17.89
N ASP A 154 15.56 9.43 19.21
CA ASP A 154 14.76 8.46 19.96
C ASP A 154 13.27 8.82 19.98
N LYS A 155 12.95 10.11 20.13
CA LYS A 155 11.56 10.59 20.06
C LYS A 155 10.97 10.37 18.68
N PHE A 156 11.75 10.65 17.64
CA PHE A 156 11.31 10.44 16.26
C PHE A 156 11.01 8.97 16.00
N LYS A 157 11.94 8.09 16.38
CA LYS A 157 11.80 6.63 16.27
C LYS A 157 10.59 6.09 17.03
N ALA A 158 10.28 6.62 18.21
CA ALA A 158 9.12 6.20 18.99
C ALA A 158 7.78 6.62 18.35
N ALA A 159 7.76 7.68 17.55
CA ALA A 159 6.55 8.21 16.91
C ALA A 159 6.33 7.70 15.47
N PHE A 160 7.38 7.14 14.85
CA PHE A 160 7.39 6.58 13.49
C PHE A 160 6.95 5.10 13.45
#